data_AF-A0A524MXK2-F1
#
_entry.id   AF-A0A524MXK2-F1
#
_cell.length_a   1.000
_cell.length_b   1.000
_cell.length_c   1.000
_cell.angle_alpha   90.00
_cell.angle_beta   90.00
_cell.angle_gamma   90.00
#
_symmetry.space_group_name_H-M   'P 1'
#
loop_
_entity.id
_entity.type
_entity.pdbx_description
1 polymer ?
#
loop_
_entity_poly.entity_id
_entity_poly.type
_entity_poly.pdbx_seq_one_letter_code
_entity_poly.pdbx_strand_id
1 'polypeptide(L)'
;MRPLKITVFMVAVFVLTIQGFRHVYVRFLETRTSVLERYEVGDTEKVVNSVPSLAELVEQYEVAKKTVDELEEQRREGAASRSEANWLVFEETFREEHKQAYELESSLKKGIREWEGKSKEINDLRVFWLLGFALVVIGELFEISGRAWIGMSLIIPGLAEMIWWTSPSFGLAGGPHEFNRMLINKLVLTLITLVLVMIGWYLNEKREKRRGAATN
;
A
#
# COMPACT_ATOMS: atom_id res chain seq x y z
N MET A 1 7.70 30.72 -21.63
CA MET A 1 7.34 29.44 -20.97
C MET A 1 6.22 29.54 -19.93
N ARG A 2 5.73 30.73 -19.58
CA ARG A 2 4.58 30.91 -18.67
C ARG A 2 3.33 30.08 -19.00
N PRO A 3 2.85 29.97 -20.26
CA PRO A 3 1.66 29.16 -20.55
C PRO A 3 1.86 27.68 -20.20
N LEU A 4 3.04 27.10 -20.49
CA LEU A 4 3.35 25.71 -20.13
C LEU A 4 3.28 25.48 -18.62
N LYS A 5 3.84 26.40 -17.81
CA LYS A 5 3.77 26.31 -16.35
C LYS A 5 2.35 26.37 -15.82
N ILE A 6 1.52 27.27 -16.36
CA ILE A 6 0.10 27.36 -16.01
C ILE A 6 -0.59 26.04 -16.32
N THR A 7 -0.37 25.48 -17.51
CA THR A 7 -0.97 24.20 -17.92
C THR A 7 -0.56 23.07 -16.99
N VAL A 8 0.74 22.91 -16.71
CA VAL A 8 1.25 21.87 -15.81
C VAL A 8 0.65 22.04 -14.41
N PHE A 9 0.60 23.26 -13.89
CA PHE A 9 0.00 23.57 -12.60
C PHE A 9 -1.49 23.18 -12.55
N MET A 10 -2.29 23.65 -13.51
CA MET A 10 -3.72 23.35 -13.53
C MET A 10 -3.99 21.85 -13.64
N VAL A 11 -3.27 21.15 -14.51
CA VAL A 11 -3.39 19.70 -14.68
C VAL A 11 -3.02 18.97 -13.39
N ALA A 12 -1.89 19.32 -12.78
CA ALA A 12 -1.43 18.69 -11.54
C ALA A 12 -2.45 18.89 -10.40
N VAL A 13 -2.94 20.13 -10.20
CA VAL A 13 -3.95 20.45 -9.18
C VAL A 13 -5.24 19.67 -9.41
N PHE A 14 -5.74 19.63 -10.65
CA PHE A 14 -6.99 18.94 -10.97
C PHE A 14 -6.87 17.44 -10.73
N VAL A 15 -5.78 16.81 -11.19
CA VAL A 15 -5.53 15.38 -10.99
C VAL A 15 -5.38 15.05 -9.50
N LEU A 16 -4.57 15.81 -8.76
CA LEU A 16 -4.36 15.58 -7.32
C LEU A 16 -5.64 15.78 -6.51
N THR A 17 -6.48 16.74 -6.90
CA THR A 17 -7.77 16.98 -6.25
C THR A 17 -8.72 15.79 -6.45
N ILE A 18 -8.84 15.30 -7.69
CA ILE A 18 -9.64 14.10 -7.99
C ILE A 18 -9.10 12.87 -7.25
N GLN A 19 -7.78 12.67 -7.24
CA GLN A 19 -7.15 11.60 -6.48
C GLN A 19 -7.45 11.71 -4.98
N GLY A 20 -7.37 12.91 -4.41
CA GLY A 20 -7.69 13.17 -3.01
C GLY A 20 -9.13 12.81 -2.67
N PHE A 21 -10.11 13.29 -3.46
CA PHE A 21 -11.51 12.90 -3.28
C PHE A 21 -11.71 11.40 -3.41
N ARG A 22 -11.01 10.75 -4.34
CA ARG A 22 -11.09 9.30 -4.52
C ARG A 22 -10.52 8.53 -3.32
N HIS A 23 -9.39 8.95 -2.76
CA HIS A 23 -8.85 8.35 -1.53
C HIS A 23 -9.83 8.49 -0.36
N VAL A 24 -10.46 9.66 -0.21
CA VAL A 24 -11.49 9.90 0.80
C VAL A 24 -12.72 9.02 0.55
N TYR A 25 -13.20 8.93 -0.69
CA TYR A 25 -14.33 8.07 -1.07
C TYR A 25 -14.05 6.60 -0.72
N VAL A 26 -12.91 6.06 -1.15
CA VAL A 26 -12.55 4.66 -0.89
C VAL A 26 -12.38 4.41 0.61
N ARG A 27 -11.91 5.39 1.37
CA ARG A 27 -11.72 5.25 2.82
C ARG A 27 -13.03 5.25 3.61
N PHE A 28 -13.95 6.14 3.27
CA PHE A 28 -15.10 6.46 4.13
C PHE A 28 -16.44 6.00 3.55
N LEU A 29 -16.57 5.93 2.23
CA LEU A 29 -17.84 5.65 1.55
C LEU A 29 -17.89 4.24 0.95
N GLU A 30 -16.76 3.70 0.51
CA GLU A 30 -16.65 2.30 0.13
C GLU A 30 -16.48 1.44 1.39
N THR A 31 -17.56 1.32 2.19
CA THR A 31 -17.62 0.39 3.30
C THR A 31 -17.47 -1.03 2.77
N ARG A 32 -16.24 -1.57 2.88
CA ARG A 32 -15.91 -2.98 2.62
C ARG A 32 -16.43 -3.90 3.73
N THR A 33 -17.63 -3.67 4.25
CA THR A 33 -18.34 -4.71 4.99
C THR A 33 -18.85 -5.69 3.95
N SER A 34 -18.02 -6.66 3.58
CA SER A 34 -18.45 -7.72 2.67
C SER A 34 -19.69 -8.35 3.30
N VAL A 35 -20.79 -8.49 2.56
CA VAL A 35 -21.99 -9.16 3.09
C VAL A 35 -21.65 -10.61 3.51
N LEU A 36 -20.61 -11.19 2.89
CA LEU A 36 -20.02 -12.49 3.23
C LEU A 36 -19.15 -12.45 4.49
N GLU A 37 -18.68 -11.32 4.96
CA GLU A 37 -17.90 -11.19 6.22
C GLU A 37 -18.74 -11.59 7.45
N ARG A 38 -20.07 -11.53 7.33
CA ARG A 38 -21.01 -12.06 8.34
C ARG A 38 -21.15 -13.59 8.29
N TYR A 39 -20.74 -14.21 7.19
CA TYR A 39 -20.84 -15.64 6.91
C TYR A 39 -19.47 -16.34 6.81
N GLU A 40 -18.37 -15.58 6.73
CA GLU A 40 -16.99 -16.03 6.98
C GLU A 40 -16.82 -16.23 8.49
N VAL A 41 -17.45 -17.30 8.98
CA VAL A 41 -17.44 -17.75 10.37
C VAL A 41 -16.21 -18.65 10.58
N GLY A 42 -15.03 -18.13 10.27
CA GLY A 42 -13.77 -18.67 10.78
C GLY A 42 -13.27 -17.73 11.87
N ASP A 43 -13.26 -18.17 13.14
CA ASP A 43 -12.64 -17.39 14.22
C ASP A 43 -11.17 -17.06 13.91
N THR A 44 -10.53 -17.87 13.08
CA THR A 44 -9.13 -17.74 12.65
C THR A 44 -8.86 -16.50 11.78
N GLU A 45 -9.70 -16.17 10.80
CA GLU A 45 -9.49 -14.97 9.96
C GLU A 45 -9.74 -13.68 10.73
N LYS A 46 -10.66 -13.69 11.70
CA LYS A 46 -10.88 -12.54 12.61
C LYS A 46 -9.67 -12.30 13.49
N VAL A 47 -9.05 -13.37 14.01
CA VAL A 47 -7.81 -13.27 14.79
C VAL A 47 -6.73 -12.62 13.94
N VAL A 48 -6.44 -13.13 12.73
CA VAL A 48 -5.42 -12.59 11.82
C VAL A 48 -5.67 -11.12 11.48
N ASN A 49 -6.91 -10.74 11.18
CA ASN A 49 -7.26 -9.36 10.81
C ASN A 49 -7.25 -8.38 11.98
N SER A 50 -7.29 -8.88 13.23
CA SER A 50 -7.28 -8.06 14.44
C SER A 50 -5.88 -7.76 14.98
N VAL A 51 -4.86 -8.48 14.51
CA VAL A 51 -3.48 -8.31 15.00
C VAL A 51 -2.87 -7.00 14.47
N PRO A 52 -2.43 -6.08 15.35
CA PRO A 52 -1.94 -4.76 14.96
C PRO A 52 -0.49 -4.74 14.45
N SER A 53 0.26 -5.85 14.57
CA SER A 53 1.69 -5.88 14.24
C SER A 53 2.17 -7.17 13.59
N LEU A 54 3.17 -7.05 12.72
CA LEU A 54 3.84 -8.20 12.10
C LEU A 54 4.51 -9.11 13.13
N ALA A 55 5.11 -8.53 14.18
CA ALA A 55 5.79 -9.31 15.22
C ALA A 55 4.82 -10.26 15.92
N GLU A 56 3.62 -9.77 16.25
CA GLU A 56 2.58 -10.56 16.88
C GLU A 56 1.97 -11.59 15.92
N LEU A 57 1.83 -11.27 14.62
CA LEU A 57 1.45 -12.27 13.61
C LEU A 57 2.49 -13.39 13.48
N VAL A 58 3.78 -13.06 13.52
CA VAL A 58 4.87 -14.03 13.44
C VAL A 58 4.91 -14.90 14.69
N GLU A 59 4.75 -14.32 15.88
CA GLU A 59 4.69 -15.08 17.13
C GLU A 59 3.52 -16.09 17.13
N GLN A 60 2.32 -15.66 16.71
CA GLN A 60 1.17 -16.55 16.58
C GLN A 60 1.39 -17.63 15.51
N TYR A 61 2.06 -17.29 14.41
CA TYR A 61 2.41 -18.25 13.38
C TYR A 61 3.42 -19.29 13.87
N GLU A 62 4.43 -18.90 14.66
CA GLU A 62 5.39 -19.85 15.24
C GLU A 62 4.70 -20.87 16.16
N VAL A 63 3.76 -20.40 16.99
CA VAL A 63 2.96 -21.28 17.84
C VAL A 63 2.09 -22.22 17.01
N ALA A 64 1.36 -21.70 16.01
CA ALA A 64 0.51 -22.50 15.15
C ALA A 64 1.33 -23.52 14.32
N LYS A 65 2.50 -23.11 13.84
CA LYS A 65 3.40 -23.97 13.07
C LYS A 65 3.92 -25.12 13.90
N LYS A 66 4.31 -24.87 15.15
CA LYS A 66 4.74 -25.93 16.08
C LYS A 66 3.63 -26.95 16.32
N THR A 67 2.39 -26.49 16.56
CA THR A 67 1.23 -27.38 16.72
C THR A 67 1.01 -28.23 15.47
N VAL A 68 1.08 -27.64 14.28
CA VAL A 68 0.94 -28.37 13.01
C VAL A 68 2.06 -29.39 12.81
N ASP A 69 3.30 -29.05 13.18
CA ASP A 69 4.44 -29.97 13.06
C ASP A 69 4.30 -31.17 14.01
N GLU A 70 3.84 -30.95 15.25
CA GLU A 70 3.53 -32.02 16.22
C GLU A 70 2.39 -32.93 15.71
N LEU A 71 1.36 -32.35 15.08
CA LEU A 71 0.27 -33.12 14.46
C LEU A 71 0.74 -33.91 13.24
N GLU A 72 1.62 -33.35 12.42
CA GLU A 72 2.22 -34.08 11.29
C GLU A 72 3.07 -35.28 11.76
N GLU A 73 3.77 -35.15 12.89
CA GLU A 73 4.51 -36.25 13.50
C GLU A 73 3.58 -37.36 13.99
N GLN A 74 2.54 -37.01 14.76
CA GLN A 74 1.50 -37.96 15.20
C GLN A 74 0.84 -38.68 14.02
N ARG A 75 0.57 -37.94 12.93
CA ARG A 75 0.01 -38.49 11.70
C ARG A 75 0.95 -39.51 11.06
N ARG A 76 2.27 -39.23 11.00
CA ARG A 76 3.28 -40.14 10.45
C ARG A 76 3.44 -41.41 11.27
N GLU A 77 3.47 -41.30 12.60
CA GLU A 77 3.51 -42.45 13.51
C GLU A 77 2.25 -43.32 13.39
N GLY A 78 1.08 -42.66 13.28
CA GLY A 78 -0.20 -43.32 13.04
C GLY A 78 -0.31 -43.99 11.66
N ALA A 79 0.49 -43.57 10.69
CA ALA A 79 0.58 -44.19 9.36
C ALA A 79 1.43 -45.47 9.38
N ALA A 80 2.56 -45.45 10.11
CA ALA A 80 3.50 -46.57 10.19
C ALA A 80 2.93 -47.81 10.90
N SER A 81 1.85 -47.65 11.67
CA SER A 81 1.30 -48.67 12.57
C SER A 81 -0.01 -49.32 12.08
N ARG A 82 -0.56 -48.91 10.92
CA ARG A 82 -1.91 -49.32 10.47
C ARG A 82 -1.92 -50.01 9.10
N SER A 83 -2.92 -50.87 8.89
CA SER A 83 -3.23 -51.44 7.58
C SER A 83 -3.89 -50.40 6.67
N GLU A 84 -3.80 -50.60 5.35
CA GLU A 84 -4.27 -49.65 4.32
C GLU A 84 -5.75 -49.26 4.47
N ALA A 85 -6.64 -50.20 4.83
CA ALA A 85 -8.06 -49.91 5.05
C ALA A 85 -8.33 -49.09 6.33
N ASN A 86 -7.54 -49.31 7.39
CA ASN A 86 -7.66 -48.56 8.65
C ASN A 86 -7.00 -47.18 8.57
N TRP A 87 -6.05 -47.00 7.65
CA TRP A 87 -5.39 -45.73 7.39
C TRP A 87 -6.34 -44.68 6.82
N LEU A 88 -7.18 -45.05 5.85
CA LEU A 88 -8.13 -44.12 5.21
C LEU A 88 -9.11 -43.51 6.23
N VAL A 89 -9.68 -44.34 7.11
CA VAL A 89 -10.61 -43.89 8.15
C VAL A 89 -9.91 -43.02 9.20
N PHE A 90 -8.68 -43.38 9.58
CA PHE A 90 -7.87 -42.57 10.48
C PHE A 90 -7.55 -41.19 9.88
N GLU A 91 -7.10 -41.15 8.63
CA GLU A 91 -6.72 -39.92 7.95
C GLU A 91 -7.90 -38.94 7.84
N GLU A 92 -9.09 -39.44 7.49
CA GLU A 92 -10.30 -38.61 7.43
C GLU A 92 -10.68 -38.05 8.81
N THR A 93 -10.65 -38.90 9.84
CA THR A 93 -10.96 -38.48 11.23
C THR A 93 -9.94 -37.47 11.76
N PHE A 94 -8.65 -37.74 11.56
CA PHE A 94 -7.54 -36.88 11.98
C PHE A 94 -7.59 -35.52 11.30
N ARG A 95 -7.93 -35.50 10.00
CA ARG A 95 -8.06 -34.26 9.24
C ARG A 95 -9.24 -33.41 9.72
N GLU A 96 -10.38 -34.01 10.04
CA GLU A 96 -11.53 -33.27 10.57
C GLU A 96 -11.27 -32.77 11.99
N GLU A 97 -10.68 -33.59 12.87
CA GLU A 97 -10.36 -33.21 14.26
C GLU A 97 -9.37 -32.04 14.34
N HIS A 98 -8.38 -32.00 13.45
CA HIS A 98 -7.32 -31.00 13.46
C HIS A 98 -7.46 -29.92 12.38
N LYS A 99 -8.57 -29.90 11.64
CA LYS A 99 -8.83 -28.97 10.54
C LYS A 99 -8.55 -27.51 10.91
N GLN A 100 -9.01 -27.09 12.10
CA GLN A 100 -8.86 -25.72 12.59
C GLN A 100 -7.39 -25.30 12.78
N ALA A 101 -6.53 -26.21 13.22
CA ALA A 101 -5.11 -25.91 13.43
C ALA A 101 -4.39 -25.65 12.09
N TYR A 102 -4.68 -26.47 11.08
CA TYR A 102 -4.16 -26.27 9.72
C TYR A 102 -4.73 -25.00 9.07
N GLU A 103 -6.02 -24.72 9.25
CA GLU A 103 -6.63 -23.49 8.74
C GLU A 103 -6.03 -22.25 9.40
N LEU A 104 -5.77 -22.29 10.71
CA LEU A 104 -5.12 -21.19 11.43
C LEU A 104 -3.70 -20.93 10.92
N GLU A 105 -2.85 -21.96 10.78
CA GLU A 105 -1.48 -21.81 10.24
C GLU A 105 -1.49 -21.20 8.84
N SER A 106 -2.36 -21.72 7.96
CA SER A 106 -2.48 -21.25 6.58
C SER A 106 -2.95 -19.79 6.52
N SER A 107 -3.94 -19.41 7.35
CA SER A 107 -4.45 -18.05 7.43
C SER A 107 -3.41 -17.07 8.00
N LEU A 108 -2.68 -17.44 9.06
CA LEU A 108 -1.59 -16.63 9.61
C LEU A 108 -0.47 -16.42 8.58
N LYS A 109 -0.08 -17.48 7.87
CA LYS A 109 0.93 -17.42 6.80
C LYS A 109 0.50 -16.51 5.66
N LYS A 110 -0.77 -16.58 5.25
CA LYS A 110 -1.34 -15.68 4.24
C LYS A 110 -1.31 -14.24 4.74
N GLY A 111 -1.72 -13.98 5.99
CA GLY A 111 -1.67 -12.67 6.63
C GLY A 111 -0.26 -12.07 6.66
N ILE A 112 0.75 -12.86 7.03
CA ILE A 112 2.17 -12.44 7.00
C ILE A 112 2.60 -12.06 5.59
N ARG A 113 2.32 -12.90 4.58
CA ARG A 113 2.67 -12.60 3.18
C ARG A 113 2.00 -11.35 2.65
N GLU A 114 0.73 -11.14 2.99
CA GLU A 114 0.00 -9.92 2.62
C GLU A 114 0.64 -8.69 3.28
N TRP A 115 1.00 -8.80 4.57
CA TRP A 115 1.68 -7.74 5.30
C TRP A 115 3.04 -7.38 4.70
N GLU A 116 3.86 -8.37 4.40
CA GLU A 116 5.16 -8.19 3.74
C GLU A 116 5.01 -7.55 2.36
N GLY A 117 4.04 -8.03 1.58
CA GLY A 117 3.70 -7.47 0.27
C GLY A 117 3.32 -5.99 0.36
N LYS A 118 2.42 -5.63 1.29
CA LYS A 118 1.98 -4.24 1.49
C LYS A 118 3.07 -3.35 2.08
N SER A 119 3.88 -3.87 2.98
CA SER A 119 5.03 -3.13 3.52
C SER A 119 6.03 -2.79 2.41
N LYS A 120 6.29 -3.73 1.50
CA LYS A 120 7.11 -3.49 0.30
C LYS A 120 6.48 -2.44 -0.62
N GLU A 121 5.18 -2.56 -0.93
CA GLU A 121 4.47 -1.57 -1.74
C GLU A 121 4.54 -0.15 -1.13
N ILE A 122 4.40 -0.02 0.20
CA ILE A 122 4.52 1.27 0.90
C ILE A 122 5.95 1.81 0.82
N ASN A 123 6.95 0.95 0.91
CA ASN A 123 8.34 1.36 0.78
C ASN A 123 8.64 1.85 -0.65
N ASP A 124 8.23 1.08 -1.66
CA ASP A 124 8.39 1.43 -3.07
C ASP A 124 7.69 2.76 -3.37
N LEU A 125 6.46 2.94 -2.89
CA LEU A 125 5.72 4.21 -2.95
C LEU A 125 6.56 5.40 -2.45
N ARG A 126 7.18 5.27 -1.27
CA ARG A 126 7.98 6.35 -0.67
C ARG A 126 9.25 6.62 -1.47
N VAL A 127 9.96 5.57 -1.89
CA VAL A 127 11.21 5.69 -2.64
C VAL A 127 10.97 6.38 -3.98
N PHE A 128 10.01 5.91 -4.77
CA PHE A 128 9.73 6.50 -6.08
C PHE A 128 9.11 7.90 -5.97
N TRP A 129 8.28 8.15 -4.96
CA TRP A 129 7.80 9.51 -4.68
C TRP A 129 8.97 10.47 -4.34
N LEU A 130 9.94 10.03 -3.53
CA LEU A 130 11.12 10.83 -3.20
C LEU A 130 12.02 11.08 -4.41
N LEU A 131 12.15 10.12 -5.32
CA LEU A 131 12.87 10.32 -6.58
C LEU A 131 12.17 11.35 -7.47
N GLY A 132 10.84 11.28 -7.59
CA GLY A 132 10.04 12.31 -8.27
C GLY A 132 10.22 13.69 -7.64
N PHE A 133 10.19 13.77 -6.31
CA PHE A 133 10.44 15.02 -5.58
C PHE A 133 11.85 15.57 -5.83
N ALA A 134 12.88 14.71 -5.82
CA ALA A 134 14.25 15.12 -6.12
C ALA A 134 14.37 15.71 -7.54
N LEU A 135 13.70 15.11 -8.54
CA LEU A 135 13.65 15.66 -9.90
C LEU A 135 13.00 17.04 -9.94
N VAL A 136 11.91 17.26 -9.20
CA VAL A 136 11.27 18.59 -9.10
C VAL A 136 12.22 19.60 -8.47
N VAL A 137 12.91 19.25 -7.39
CA VAL A 137 13.88 20.16 -6.72
C VAL A 137 15.04 20.50 -7.66
N ILE A 138 15.63 19.51 -8.33
CA ILE A 138 16.73 19.74 -9.28
C ILE A 138 16.24 20.60 -10.46
N GLY A 139 15.05 20.32 -10.98
CA GLY A 139 14.46 21.11 -12.05
C GLY A 139 14.22 22.56 -11.66
N GLU A 140 13.73 22.80 -10.45
CA GLU A 140 13.56 24.14 -9.87
C GLU A 140 14.89 24.88 -9.74
N LEU A 141 15.97 24.19 -9.33
CA LEU A 141 17.32 24.77 -9.27
C LEU A 141 17.82 25.20 -10.66
N PHE A 142 17.66 24.35 -11.68
CA PHE A 142 18.01 24.71 -13.06
C PHE A 142 17.21 25.90 -13.59
N GLU A 143 15.95 26.01 -13.20
CA GLU A 143 15.10 27.14 -13.56
C GLU A 143 15.59 28.46 -12.93
N ILE A 144 16.00 28.42 -11.66
CA ILE A 144 16.59 29.56 -10.95
C ILE A 144 17.89 30.00 -11.65
N SER A 145 18.71 29.05 -12.09
CA SER A 145 19.95 29.30 -12.84
C SER A 145 19.74 29.83 -14.27
N GLY A 146 18.48 30.08 -14.69
CA GLY A 146 18.15 30.63 -16.00
C GLY A 146 18.01 29.58 -17.12
N ARG A 147 18.24 28.29 -16.83
CA ARG A 147 18.09 27.18 -17.78
C ARG A 147 16.68 26.60 -17.70
N ALA A 148 15.69 27.46 -17.94
CA ALA A 148 14.30 27.12 -17.66
C ALA A 148 13.81 25.90 -18.44
N TRP A 149 14.29 25.66 -19.67
CA TRP A 149 13.89 24.48 -20.47
C TRP A 149 14.30 23.15 -19.82
N ILE A 150 15.55 23.07 -19.32
CA ILE A 150 16.06 21.90 -18.60
C ILE A 150 15.31 21.75 -17.26
N GLY A 151 15.03 22.87 -16.59
CA GLY A 151 14.24 22.87 -15.37
C GLY A 151 12.85 22.22 -15.58
N MET A 152 12.13 22.69 -16.60
CA MET A 152 10.81 22.15 -16.93
C MET A 152 10.85 20.69 -17.39
N SER A 153 11.89 20.25 -18.11
CA SER A 153 12.03 18.85 -18.51
C SER A 153 12.25 17.90 -17.34
N LEU A 154 12.66 18.40 -16.16
CA LEU A 154 12.80 17.61 -14.94
C LEU A 154 11.58 17.73 -14.02
N ILE A 155 10.98 18.93 -13.92
CA ILE A 155 9.79 19.17 -13.11
C ILE A 155 8.61 18.34 -13.61
N ILE A 156 8.35 18.32 -14.92
CA ILE A 156 7.21 17.59 -15.50
C ILE A 156 7.25 16.09 -15.17
N PRO A 157 8.32 15.33 -15.49
CA PRO A 157 8.39 13.92 -15.14
C PRO A 157 8.45 13.70 -13.62
N GLY A 158 9.10 14.59 -12.86
CA GLY A 158 9.10 14.49 -11.39
C GLY A 158 7.69 14.56 -10.79
N LEU A 159 6.87 15.51 -11.25
CA LEU A 159 5.46 15.62 -10.87
C LEU A 159 4.64 14.43 -11.36
N ALA A 160 4.87 13.98 -12.60
CA ALA A 160 4.17 12.81 -13.15
C ALA A 160 4.44 11.55 -12.31
N GLU A 161 5.68 11.32 -11.90
CA GLU A 161 6.08 10.20 -11.05
C GLU A 161 5.41 10.29 -9.67
N MET A 162 5.44 11.47 -9.03
CA MET A 162 4.77 11.68 -7.75
C MET A 162 3.26 11.39 -7.85
N ILE A 163 2.59 11.90 -8.89
CA ILE A 163 1.15 11.71 -9.14
C ILE A 163 0.81 10.24 -9.44
N TRP A 164 1.67 9.57 -10.21
CA TRP A 164 1.51 8.17 -10.60
C TRP A 164 1.55 7.27 -9.37
N TRP A 165 2.56 7.42 -8.52
CA TRP A 165 2.72 6.60 -7.33
C TRP A 165 1.65 6.88 -6.27
N THR A 166 1.18 8.13 -6.16
CA THR A 166 0.04 8.44 -5.28
C THR A 166 -1.32 8.06 -5.86
N SER A 167 -1.36 7.54 -7.09
CA SER A 167 -2.62 7.16 -7.70
C SER A 167 -3.30 6.01 -6.91
N PRO A 168 -4.64 6.04 -6.83
CA PRO A 168 -5.40 5.00 -6.15
C PRO A 168 -5.25 3.66 -6.86
N SER A 169 -4.77 2.65 -6.14
CA SER A 169 -4.70 1.28 -6.64
C SER A 169 -6.10 0.67 -6.64
N PHE A 170 -6.54 0.15 -7.78
CA PHE A 170 -7.81 -0.61 -7.91
C PHE A 170 -7.69 -2.05 -7.37
N GLY A 171 -6.88 -2.27 -6.33
CA GLY A 171 -6.61 -3.59 -5.78
C GLY A 171 -7.64 -3.97 -4.70
N LEU A 172 -8.46 -4.97 -5.01
CA LEU A 172 -9.37 -5.68 -4.10
C LEU A 172 -8.64 -6.72 -3.20
N ALA A 173 -7.33 -6.62 -3.02
CA ALA A 173 -6.53 -7.67 -2.39
C ALA A 173 -5.77 -7.17 -1.15
N GLY A 174 -6.13 -7.71 0.01
CA GLY A 174 -5.42 -7.54 1.28
C GLY A 174 -6.35 -7.28 2.47
N GLY A 175 -5.95 -7.75 3.65
CA GLY A 175 -6.63 -7.49 4.92
C GLY A 175 -6.92 -5.99 5.18
N PRO A 176 -8.03 -5.67 5.88
CA PRO A 176 -8.56 -4.31 5.99
C PRO A 176 -7.60 -3.32 6.66
N HIS A 177 -6.73 -3.79 7.57
CA HIS A 177 -5.81 -2.93 8.30
C HIS A 177 -4.65 -2.41 7.42
N GLU A 178 -4.01 -3.30 6.65
CA GLU A 178 -2.84 -2.91 5.82
C GLU A 178 -3.27 -2.10 4.60
N PHE A 179 -4.42 -2.43 4.00
CA PHE A 179 -5.02 -1.60 2.97
C PHE A 179 -5.27 -0.18 3.47
N ASN A 180 -5.79 -0.03 4.70
CA ASN A 180 -5.98 1.28 5.33
C ASN A 180 -4.67 2.04 5.55
N ARG A 181 -3.59 1.37 5.98
CA ARG A 181 -2.27 2.00 6.15
C ARG A 181 -1.70 2.48 4.82
N MET A 182 -1.80 1.66 3.77
CA MET A 182 -1.37 2.04 2.42
C MET A 182 -2.17 3.26 1.92
N LEU A 183 -3.49 3.24 2.09
CA LEU A 183 -4.36 4.31 1.65
C LEU A 183 -4.10 5.63 2.38
N ILE A 184 -3.82 5.59 3.70
CA ILE A 184 -3.39 6.78 4.46
C ILE A 184 -2.07 7.33 3.90
N ASN A 185 -1.08 6.48 3.64
CA ASN A 185 0.20 6.94 3.07
C ASN A 185 -0.03 7.62 1.72
N LYS A 186 -0.86 7.05 0.85
CA LYS A 186 -1.21 7.65 -0.44
C LYS A 186 -1.91 8.99 -0.28
N LEU A 187 -2.92 9.08 0.60
CA LEU A 187 -3.64 10.32 0.87
C LEU A 187 -2.70 11.42 1.39
N VAL A 188 -1.83 11.10 2.34
CA VAL A 188 -0.86 12.04 2.90
C VAL A 188 0.11 12.52 1.82
N LEU A 189 0.66 11.61 1.01
CA LEU A 189 1.57 11.99 -0.07
C LEU A 189 0.86 12.80 -1.16
N THR A 190 -0.40 12.50 -1.51
CA THR A 190 -1.21 13.34 -2.43
C THR A 190 -1.36 14.75 -1.88
N LEU A 191 -1.68 14.90 -0.59
CA LEU A 191 -1.81 16.22 0.05
C LEU A 191 -0.48 16.98 0.06
N ILE A 192 0.63 16.30 0.38
CA ILE A 192 1.97 16.89 0.33
C ILE A 192 2.29 17.36 -1.09
N THR A 193 2.07 16.52 -2.12
CA THR A 193 2.29 16.91 -3.51
C THR A 193 1.44 18.12 -3.90
N LEU A 194 0.17 18.17 -3.49
CA LEU A 194 -0.72 19.30 -3.76
C LEU A 194 -0.17 20.60 -3.13
N VAL A 195 0.22 20.53 -1.86
CA VAL A 195 0.83 21.68 -1.15
C VAL A 195 2.12 22.12 -1.84
N LEU A 196 2.98 21.19 -2.24
CA LEU A 196 4.23 21.49 -2.96
C LEU A 196 3.96 22.19 -4.30
N VAL A 197 2.98 21.72 -5.07
CA VAL A 197 2.58 22.34 -6.33
C VAL A 197 2.05 23.77 -6.10
N MET A 198 1.23 23.98 -5.07
CA MET A 198 0.71 25.30 -4.70
C MET A 198 1.82 26.26 -4.25
N ILE A 199 2.77 25.79 -3.43
CA ILE A 199 3.92 26.58 -3.00
C ILE A 199 4.81 26.92 -4.19
N GLY A 200 5.14 25.94 -5.04
CA GLY A 200 5.95 26.13 -6.23
C GLY A 200 5.35 27.18 -7.17
N TRP A 201 4.03 27.12 -7.38
CA TRP A 201 3.30 28.12 -8.15
C TRP A 201 3.41 29.54 -7.55
N TYR A 202 3.13 29.66 -6.25
CA TYR A 202 3.21 30.94 -5.54
C TYR A 202 4.62 31.56 -5.60
N LEU A 203 5.66 30.73 -5.41
CA LEU A 203 7.05 31.18 -5.50
C LEU A 203 7.41 31.62 -6.93
N ASN A 204 6.94 30.89 -7.95
CA ASN A 204 7.18 31.27 -9.35
C ASN A 204 6.50 32.61 -9.68
N GLU A 205 5.24 32.82 -9.29
CA GLU A 205 4.52 34.06 -9.53
C GLU A 205 5.22 35.27 -8.86
N LYS A 206 5.70 35.09 -7.62
CA LYS A 206 6.47 36.10 -6.90
C LYS A 206 7.78 36.46 -7.61
N ARG A 207 8.47 35.47 -8.20
CA ARG A 207 9.70 35.69 -8.98
C ARG A 207 9.43 36.41 -10.29
N GLU A 208 8.36 36.04 -11.01
CA GLU A 208 7.98 36.73 -12.25
C GLU A 208 7.65 38.20 -12.00
N LYS A 209 6.90 38.51 -10.92
CA LYS A 209 6.61 39.89 -10.51
C LYS A 209 7.88 40.69 -10.21
N ARG A 210 8.84 40.09 -9.49
CA ARG A 210 10.14 40.73 -9.17
C ARG A 210 10.98 40.99 -10.41
N ARG A 211 11.02 40.05 -11.36
CA ARG A 211 11.76 40.22 -12.63
C ARG A 211 11.15 41.32 -13.49
N GLY A 212 9.82 41.38 -13.60
CA GLY A 212 9.12 42.43 -14.35
C GLY A 212 9.30 43.82 -13.76
N ALA A 213 9.42 43.95 -12.43
CA ALA A 213 9.67 45.21 -11.75
C ALA A 213 11.12 45.71 -11.88
N ALA A 214 12.08 44.84 -12.22
CA ALA A 214 13.50 45.21 -12.39
C ALA A 214 13.84 45.65 -13.83
N THR A 215 12.93 45.44 -14.79
CA THR A 215 13.10 45.74 -16.21
C THR A 215 12.36 47.00 -16.68
N ASN A 216 11.56 47.61 -15.81
CA ASN A 216 10.87 48.89 -16.03
C ASN A 216 11.57 50.00 -15.24
#